data_AF-A0A2K8T633-F1
#
_entry.id   AF-A0A2K8T633-F1
#
_cell.length_a   1.000
_cell.length_b   1.000
_cell.length_c   1.000
_cell.angle_alpha   90.00
_cell.angle_beta   90.00
_cell.angle_gamma   90.00
#
_symmetry.space_group_name_H-M   'P 1'
#
loop_
_entity.id
_entity.type
_entity.pdbx_description
1 polymer ?
#
loop_
_entity_poly.entity_id
_entity_poly.type
_entity_poly.pdbx_seq_one_letter_code
_entity_poly.pdbx_strand_id
1 'polypeptide(L)' 'MMLTRNLFYTGLTRAKKLAIVVGAKKAISLAVRSTDDQKRYTRLQQRLLQAGLDW' A
#
# COMPACT_ATOMS: atom_id res chain seq x y z
N MET A 1 -4.35 -3.26 11.18
CA MET A 1 -5.64 -2.60 10.88
C MET A 1 -5.81 -2.51 9.37
N MET A 2 -7.01 -2.66 8.80
CA MET A 2 -7.24 -2.62 7.33
C MET A 2 -7.46 -1.21 6.75
N LEU A 3 -7.54 -0.17 7.58
CA LEU A 3 -7.61 1.22 7.11
C LEU A 3 -6.22 1.70 6.70
N THR A 4 -5.69 1.14 5.61
CA THR A 4 -4.38 1.49 5.05
C THR A 4 -4.55 2.08 3.66
N ARG A 5 -3.62 2.96 3.28
CA ARG A 5 -3.63 3.62 1.98
C ARG A 5 -3.49 2.62 0.84
N ASN A 6 -2.61 1.62 1.01
CA ASN A 6 -2.33 0.64 -0.02
C ASN A 6 -3.57 -0.23 -0.30
N LEU A 7 -4.30 -0.65 0.74
CA LEU A 7 -5.52 -1.43 0.55
C LEU A 7 -6.66 -0.61 -0.07
N PHE A 8 -6.83 0.65 0.37
CA PHE A 8 -7.80 1.57 -0.23
C PHE A 8 -7.49 1.85 -1.71
N TYR A 9 -6.23 2.13 -2.03
CA TYR A 9 -5.75 2.34 -3.39
C TYR A 9 -5.98 1.12 -4.28
N THR A 10 -5.70 -0.10 -3.80
CA THR A 10 -5.98 -1.34 -4.53
C THR A 10 -7.47 -1.49 -4.82
N GLY A 11 -8.34 -1.27 -3.83
CA GLY A 11 -9.79 -1.33 -4.05
C GLY A 11 -10.27 -0.33 -5.10
N LEU A 12 -9.78 0.92 -5.01
CA LEU A 12 -10.16 2.01 -5.91
C LEU A 12 -9.70 1.75 -7.35
N THR A 13 -8.45 1.32 -7.55
CA THR A 13 -7.84 1.13 -8.88
C THR A 13 -8.31 -0.12 -9.62
N ARG A 14 -9.02 -1.04 -8.96
CA ARG A 14 -9.65 -2.21 -9.61
C ARG A 14 -10.89 -1.83 -10.44
N ALA A 15 -11.50 -0.67 -10.18
CA ALA A 15 -12.67 -0.22 -10.91
C ALA A 15 -12.31 0.24 -12.33
N LYS A 16 -13.03 -0.25 -13.35
CA LYS A 16 -12.72 0.03 -14.76
C LYS A 16 -13.43 1.25 -15.35
N LYS A 17 -14.57 1.65 -14.78
CA LYS A 17 -15.42 2.72 -15.33
C LYS A 17 -15.99 3.64 -14.26
N LEU A 18 -16.40 3.09 -13.12
CA LEU A 18 -16.94 3.84 -12.00
C LEU A 18 -16.56 3.17 -10.69
N ALA A 19 -16.13 3.97 -9.72
CA ALA A 19 -15.92 3.55 -8.34
C ALA A 19 -16.80 4.40 -7.43
N ILE A 20 -17.52 3.77 -6.51
CA ILE A 20 -18.32 4.45 -5.48
C ILE A 20 -17.78 4.03 -4.12
N VAL A 21 -17.40 5.02 -3.31
CA VAL A 21 -16.90 4.77 -1.95
C VAL A 21 -18.04 5.04 -0.97
N VAL A 22 -18.46 4.00 -0.24
CA VAL A 22 -19.52 4.09 0.76
C VAL A 22 -18.94 3.84 2.14
N GLY A 23 -19.21 4.74 3.09
CA GLY A 23 -18.79 4.59 4.47
C GLY A 23 -18.55 5.92 5.18
N ALA A 24 -18.11 5.83 6.44
CA ALA A 24 -17.85 7.00 7.26
C ALA A 24 -16.68 7.83 6.72
N LYS A 25 -16.87 9.14 6.58
CA LYS A 25 -15.82 10.09 6.15
C LYS A 25 -14.54 9.97 6.99
N LYS A 26 -14.69 9.70 8.30
CA LYS A 26 -13.57 9.45 9.22
C LYS A 26 -12.77 8.20 8.85
N ALA A 27 -13.43 7.09 8.52
CA ALA A 27 -12.76 5.84 8.16
C ALA A 27 -11.98 5.99 6.85
N ILE A 28 -12.57 6.66 5.84
CA ILE A 28 -11.90 6.96 4.58
C ILE A 28 -10.69 7.88 4.83
N SER A 29 -10.87 8.92 5.66
CA SER A 29 -9.77 9.84 6.01
C SER A 29 -8.63 9.11 6.73
N LEU A 30 -8.93 8.17 7.63
CA LEU A 30 -7.93 7.34 8.30
C LEU A 30 -7.17 6.46 7.29
N ALA A 31 -7.89 5.78 6.38
CA ALA A 31 -7.27 4.93 5.37
C ALA A 31 -6.34 5.72 4.43
N VAL A 32 -6.77 6.88 3.95
CA VAL A 32 -5.97 7.72 3.05
C VAL A 32 -4.77 8.34 3.76
N ARG A 33 -4.89 8.71 5.05
CA ARG A 33 -3.79 9.31 5.83
C ARG A 33 -2.79 8.29 6.36
N SER A 34 -3.18 7.02 6.51
CA SER A 34 -2.30 5.94 6.97
C SER A 34 -1.07 5.82 6.07
N THR A 35 0.07 6.37 6.51
CA THR A 35 1.41 6.18 5.92
C THR A 35 2.15 5.05 6.62
N ASP A 36 1.48 4.28 7.49
CA ASP A 36 2.08 3.16 8.20
C ASP A 36 2.44 2.06 7.20
N ASP A 37 3.57 2.27 6.52
CA ASP A 37 4.31 1.27 5.78
C ASP A 37 4.76 0.28 6.84
N GLN A 38 3.94 -0.76 7.02
CA GLN A 38 4.31 -1.94 7.77
C GLN A 38 5.70 -2.36 7.28
N LYS A 39 6.74 -2.11 8.08
CA LYS A 39 8.12 -2.38 7.69
C LYS A 39 8.20 -3.84 7.32
N ARG A 40 8.39 -4.09 6.02
CA ARG A 40 8.49 -5.46 5.52
C ARG A 40 9.90 -5.95 5.79
N TYR A 41 10.06 -6.77 6.83
CA TYR A 41 11.33 -7.41 7.14
C TYR A 41 11.68 -8.41 6.04
N THR A 42 12.48 -7.98 5.08
CA THR A 42 13.00 -8.83 3.99
C THR A 42 14.49 -8.57 3.80
N ARG A 43 15.22 -9.57 3.31
CA ARG A 43 16.64 -9.44 2.92
C ARG A 43 16.83 -9.23 1.41
N LEU A 44 15.75 -9.01 0.66
CA LEU A 44 15.79 -8.95 -0.80
C LEU A 44 16.67 -7.79 -1.29
N GLN A 45 16.53 -6.62 -0.67
CA GLN A 45 17.33 -5.44 -1.00
C GLN A 45 18.83 -5.72 -0.87
N GLN A 46 19.25 -6.33 0.24
CA GLN A 46 20.64 -6.67 0.50
C GLN A 46 21.17 -7.68 -0.52
N ARG A 47 20.37 -8.71 -0.86
CA ARG A 47 20.75 -9.72 -1.87
C ARG A 47 20.91 -9.12 -3.27
N LEU A 48 20.04 -8.18 -3.66
CA LEU A 48 20.15 -7.50 -4.95
C LEU A 48 21.39 -6.62 -5.05
N LEU A 49 21.74 -5.91 -3.97
CA LEU A 49 22.96 -5.10 -3.91
C LEU A 49 24.22 -5.96 -3.99
N GLN A 50 24.23 -7.13 -3.34
CA GLN A 50 25.35 -8.07 -3.41
C GLN A 50 25.53 -8.64 -4.82
N ALA A 51 24.46 -9.16 -5.44
CA ALA A 51 24.51 -9.66 -6.81
C ALA A 51 24.88 -8.57 -7.84
N GLY A 52 24.49 -7.31 -7.56
CA GLY A 52 24.85 -6.14 -8.33
C GLY A 52 26.22 -5.54 -7.99
N LEU A 53 27.05 -6.20 -7.17
CA LEU A 53 28.47 -5.87 -6.97
C LEU A 53 29.39 -6.93 -7.60
N ASP A 54 28.80 -8.03 -8.09
CA ASP A 54 29.49 -9.17 -8.71
C ASP A 54 29.55 -9.07 -10.27
N TRP A 55 29.34 -7.87 -10.85
CA TRP A 55 29.49 -7.59 -12.30
C TRP A 55 30.70 -6.73 -12.64
#